data_AF-A0A2V6DIW2-F1
#
_entry.id   AF-A0A2V6DIW2-F1
#
_cell.length_a   1.000
_cell.length_b   1.000
_cell.length_c   1.000
_cell.angle_alpha   90.00
_cell.angle_beta   90.00
_cell.angle_gamma   90.00
#
_symmetry.space_group_name_H-M   'P 1'
#
loop_
_entity.id
_entity.type
_entity.pdbx_description
1 polymer ?
#
loop_
_entity_poly.entity_id
_entity_poly.type
_entity_poly.pdbx_seq_one_letter_code
_entity_poly.pdbx_strand_id
1 'polypeptide(L)' 'MTKIDRTVLLAAGRGTRMRELTADLPKPMIKVRGKPILLHIIEGLQASSS' A
#
# COMPACT_ATOMS: atom_id res chain seq x y z
N MET A 1 -1.37 21.41 -17.19
CA MET A 1 -1.24 20.27 -16.25
C MET A 1 -1.98 19.09 -16.83
N THR A 2 -1.33 17.92 -16.89
CA THR A 2 -1.93 16.69 -17.41
C THR A 2 -2.63 15.96 -16.27
N LYS A 3 -3.90 15.60 -16.45
CA LYS A 3 -4.67 14.86 -15.45
C LYS A 3 -4.17 13.42 -15.35
N ILE A 4 -3.78 12.99 -14.16
CA ILE A 4 -3.50 11.59 -13.85
C ILE A 4 -4.80 10.97 -13.32
N ASP A 5 -5.36 10.00 -14.03
CA ASP A 5 -6.65 9.37 -13.70
C ASP A 5 -6.50 7.96 -13.12
N ARG A 6 -5.32 7.35 -13.26
CA ARG A 6 -5.03 5.98 -12.83
C ARG A 6 -3.66 5.89 -12.18
N THR A 7 -3.54 4.94 -11.26
CA THR A 7 -2.28 4.57 -10.62
C THR A 7 -2.26 3.05 -10.45
N VAL A 8 -1.08 2.46 -10.56
CA VAL A 8 -0.88 1.02 -10.37
C VAL A 8 -0.03 0.81 -9.12
N LEU A 9 -0.53 0.01 -8.18
CA LEU A 9 0.22 -0.41 -7.00
C LEU A 9 0.59 -1.89 -7.11
N LEU A 10 1.88 -2.18 -7.18
CA LEU A 10 2.38 -3.54 -7.26
C LEU A 10 2.33 -4.21 -5.88
N ALA A 11 1.38 -5.13 -5.71
CA ALA A 11 1.08 -5.80 -4.44
C ALA A 11 1.30 -7.33 -4.45
N ALA A 12 1.86 -7.90 -5.52
CA ALA A 12 1.94 -9.36 -5.73
C ALA A 12 3.10 -10.07 -4.99
N GLY A 13 3.91 -9.35 -4.22
CA GLY A 13 5.06 -9.94 -3.53
C GLY A 13 4.66 -10.84 -2.36
N ARG A 14 5.14 -12.09 -2.32
CA ARG A 14 4.85 -13.09 -1.26
C ARG A 14 5.35 -12.76 0.17
N GLY A 15 5.96 -11.60 0.40
CA GLY A 15 6.34 -11.16 1.75
C GLY A 15 7.36 -12.04 2.48
N THR A 16 8.23 -12.79 1.79
CA THR A 16 9.07 -13.84 2.41
C THR A 16 10.00 -13.38 3.52
N ARG A 17 10.47 -12.13 3.51
CA ARG A 17 11.30 -11.54 4.59
C ARG A 17 10.52 -11.20 5.85
N MET A 18 9.20 -11.06 5.78
CA MET A 18 8.30 -10.70 6.88
C MET A 18 7.23 -11.78 7.07
N ARG A 19 7.56 -13.03 6.75
CA ARG A 19 6.57 -14.11 6.61
C ARG A 19 5.72 -14.33 7.85
N GLU A 20 6.28 -14.16 9.06
CA GLU A 20 5.53 -14.23 10.33
C GLU A 20 4.36 -13.24 10.40
N LEU A 21 4.51 -12.09 9.75
CA LEU A 21 3.51 -11.02 9.71
C LEU A 21 2.64 -11.06 8.44
N THR A 22 3.03 -11.84 7.44
CA THR A 22 2.38 -11.89 6.12
C THR A 22 1.96 -13.28 5.68
N ALA A 23 1.92 -14.27 6.58
CA ALA A 23 1.52 -15.64 6.26
C ALA A 23 0.03 -15.67 5.86
N ASP A 24 -0.81 -15.04 6.67
CA ASP A 24 -2.27 -15.02 6.49
C ASP A 24 -2.78 -13.64 6.03
N LEU A 25 -1.88 -12.66 5.93
CA LEU A 25 -2.21 -11.28 5.59
C LEU A 25 -1.31 -10.78 4.45
N PRO A 26 -1.86 -10.21 3.37
CA PRO A 26 -1.04 -9.59 2.33
C PRO A 26 -0.19 -8.46 2.91
N LYS A 27 1.06 -8.34 2.46
CA LYS A 27 2.00 -7.31 2.94
C LYS A 27 1.41 -5.88 2.95
N PRO A 28 0.67 -5.40 1.93
CA PRO A 28 0.08 -4.06 1.95
C PRO A 28 -0.94 -3.84 3.08
N MET A 29 -1.49 -4.91 3.65
CA MET A 29 -2.48 -4.83 4.72
C MET A 29 -1.86 -4.82 6.12
N ILE A 30 -0.53 -5.00 6.25
CA ILE A 30 0.15 -4.84 7.54
C ILE A 30 -0.13 -3.45 8.09
N LYS A 31 -0.51 -3.38 9.36
CA LYS A 31 -0.77 -2.11 10.06
C LYS A 31 0.55 -1.49 10.54
N VAL A 32 0.74 -0.22 10.21
CA VAL A 32 1.79 0.64 10.74
C VAL A 32 1.11 1.85 11.36
N ARG A 33 1.40 2.12 12.65
CA ARG A 33 0.72 3.19 13.43
C ARG A 33 -0.81 3.09 13.36
N GLY A 34 -1.34 1.88 13.51
CA GLY A 34 -2.78 1.61 13.53
C GLY A 34 -3.49 1.54 12.16
N LYS A 35 -2.84 1.98 11.06
CA LYS A 35 -3.41 1.98 9.71
C LYS A 35 -2.67 1.00 8.77
N PRO A 36 -3.36 0.31 7.84
CA PRO A 36 -2.71 -0.50 6.81
C PRO A 36 -1.74 0.33 5.96
N ILE A 37 -0.61 -0.26 5.54
CA ILE A 37 0.34 0.36 4.59
C ILE A 37 -0.38 0.86 3.33
N LEU A 38 -1.32 0.08 2.79
CA LEU A 38 -2.13 0.44 1.64
C LEU A 38 -2.86 1.78 1.83
N LEU A 39 -3.40 2.03 3.03
CA LEU A 39 -4.12 3.28 3.31
C LEU A 39 -3.17 4.48 3.32
N HIS A 40 -1.98 4.33 3.91
CA HIS A 40 -0.95 5.39 3.88
C HIS A 40 -0.57 5.76 2.43
N ILE A 41 -0.48 4.77 1.53
CA ILE A 41 -0.17 5.00 0.11
C ILE A 41 -1.30 5.79 -0.58
N ILE A 42 -2.56 5.39 -0.35
CA ILE A 42 -3.72 6.07 -0.95
C ILE A 42 -3.83 7.51 -0.45
N GLU A 43 -3.67 7.74 0.86
CA GLU A 43 -3.69 9.08 1.46
C GLU A 43 -2.57 9.97 0.86
N GLY A 44 -1.36 9.42 0.66
CA GLY A 44 -0.27 10.13 -0.01
C GLY A 44 -0.56 10.47 -1.48
N LEU A 45 -1.14 9.54 -2.23
CA LEU A 45 -1.53 9.78 -3.63
C LEU A 45 -2.59 10.89 -3.74
N GLN A 46 -3.59 10.87 -2.86
CA GLN A 46 -4.63 11.91 -2.77
C GLN A 46 -4.02 13.29 -2.53
N ALA A 47 -3.11 13.41 -1.57
CA ALA A 47 -2.43 14.67 -1.26
C ALA A 47 -1.57 15.21 -2.41
N SER A 48 -1.01 14.34 -3.25
CA SER A 48 -0.17 14.73 -4.40
C SER A 48 -0.94 15.09 -5.68
N SER A 49 -2.22 14.74 -5.75
CA SER A 49 -3.06 14.88 -6.96
C SER A 49 -3.90 16.17 -6.96
N SER A 50 -3.70 17.04 -5.97
CA SER A 50 -4.41 18.33 -5.81
C SER A 50 -3.57 19.50 -6.30
#